data_AF-A0A4W5LEE7-F1
#
_entry.id   AF-A0A4W5LEE7-F1
#
_cell.length_a   1.000
_cell.length_b   1.000
_cell.length_c   1.000
_cell.angle_alpha   90.00
_cell.angle_beta   90.00
_cell.angle_gamma   90.00
#
_symmetry.space_group_name_H-M   'P 1'
#
loop_
_entity.id
_entity.type
_entity.pdbx_description
1 polymer ?
#
loop_
_entity_poly.entity_id
_entity_poly.type
_entity_poly.pdbx_seq_one_letter_code
_entity_poly.pdbx_strand_id
1 'polypeptide(L)' 'MIFVNFLNGQILLIDKPLYFTSFQAVNKLKYALINKAGLPKKFKIGHAGTLDPLASGLLLVCT' A
#
# COMPACT_ATOMS: atom_id res chain seq x y z
N MET A 1 13.54 8.72 14.89
CA MET A 1 13.01 7.62 14.06
C MET A 1 11.56 7.40 14.47
N ILE A 2 10.60 7.88 13.67
CA ILE A 2 9.17 7.69 14.00
C ILE A 2 8.83 6.25 13.64
N PHE A 3 8.68 5.39 14.65
CA PHE A 3 8.11 4.06 14.46
C PHE A 3 6.61 4.22 14.24
N VAL A 4 6.20 4.41 12.98
CA VAL A 4 4.78 4.39 12.61
C VAL A 4 4.30 2.95 12.78
N ASN A 5 3.33 2.75 13.68
CA ASN A 5 2.77 1.42 13.94
C ASN A 5 1.74 1.06 12.87
N PHE A 6 2.20 0.45 11.78
CA PHE A 6 1.34 -0.04 10.69
C PHE A 6 0.42 -1.20 11.10
N LEU A 7 0.74 -1.94 12.18
CA LEU A 7 -0.07 -3.09 12.62
C LEU A 7 -1.37 -2.67 13.33
N ASN A 8 -1.46 -1.42 13.77
CA ASN A 8 -2.66 -0.87 14.43
C ASN A 8 -3.66 -0.22 13.45
N GLY A 9 -3.45 -0.41 12.15
CA GLY A 9 -4.24 0.25 11.12
C GLY A 9 -3.77 1.67 10.83
N GLN A 10 -3.45 1.93 9.57
CA GLN A 10 -3.06 3.24 9.05
C GLN A 10 -3.66 3.46 7.68
N ILE A 11 -3.92 4.71 7.32
CA ILE A 11 -4.27 5.10 5.95
C ILE A 11 -3.01 5.64 5.28
N LEU A 12 -2.61 4.98 4.20
CA LEU A 12 -1.48 5.31 3.36
C LEU A 12 -2.00 5.83 2.03
N LEU A 13 -1.57 7.03 1.67
CA LEU A 13 -1.94 7.68 0.43
C LEU A 13 -0.86 7.40 -0.62
N ILE A 14 -1.24 6.79 -1.73
CA ILE A 14 -0.32 6.47 -2.83
C ILE A 14 -0.81 7.17 -4.09
N ASP A 15 0.08 7.81 -4.83
CA ASP A 15 -0.19 8.15 -6.23
C ASP A 15 0.07 6.92 -7.10
N LYS A 16 -1.00 6.28 -7.59
CA LYS A 16 -0.91 5.07 -8.41
C LYS A 16 -0.46 5.44 -9.82
N PRO A 17 0.65 4.88 -10.33
CA PRO A 17 1.09 5.15 -11.69
C PRO A 17 0.13 4.52 -12.72
N LEU A 18 0.20 5.05 -13.94
CA LEU A 18 -0.44 4.47 -15.11
C LEU A 18 0.10 3.06 -15.37
N TYR A 19 -0.74 2.19 -15.94
CA TYR A 19 -0.48 0.78 -16.27
C TYR A 19 -0.32 -0.19 -15.09
N PHE A 20 -0.33 0.30 -13.84
CA PHE A 20 -0.34 -0.56 -12.66
C PHE A 20 -1.76 -0.90 -12.26
N THR A 21 -2.03 -2.17 -11.96
CA THR A 21 -3.27 -2.51 -11.23
C THR A 21 -3.18 -1.99 -9.79
N SER A 22 -4.32 -1.71 -9.17
CA SER A 22 -4.36 -1.32 -7.75
C SER A 22 -3.73 -2.38 -6.84
N PHE A 23 -3.89 -3.66 -7.17
CA PHE A 23 -3.26 -4.78 -6.46
C PHE A 23 -1.73 -4.80 -6.60
N GLN A 24 -1.20 -4.50 -7.79
CA GLN A 24 0.26 -4.39 -7.99
C GLN A 24 0.86 -3.25 -7.15
N ALA A 25 0.18 -2.09 -7.08
CA ALA A 25 0.60 -0.98 -6.23
C ALA A 25 0.62 -1.38 -4.74
N VAL A 26 -0.44 -2.02 -4.24
CA VAL A 26 -0.51 -2.53 -2.86
C VAL A 26 0.59 -3.56 -2.58
N ASN A 27 0.85 -4.50 -3.49
CA ASN A 27 1.90 -5.49 -3.30
C ASN A 27 3.30 -4.88 -3.26
N LYS A 28 3.56 -3.88 -4.11
CA LYS A 28 4.85 -3.16 -4.10
C LYS A 28 5.06 -2.42 -2.78
N LEU A 29 4.00 -1.78 -2.26
CA LEU A 29 4.04 -1.16 -0.93
C LEU A 29 4.22 -2.21 0.18
N LYS A 30 3.50 -3.33 0.12
CA LYS A 30 3.62 -4.44 1.08
C LYS A 30 5.06 -4.94 1.16
N TYR A 31 5.69 -5.16 0.02
CA TYR A 31 7.10 -5.56 -0.06
C TYR A 31 8.02 -4.50 0.57
N ALA A 32 7.81 -3.22 0.27
CA ALA A 32 8.62 -2.15 0.86
C ALA A 32 8.49 -2.10 2.39
N LEU A 33 7.28 -2.24 2.93
CA LEU A 33 7.04 -2.22 4.38
C LEU A 33 7.64 -3.43 5.10
N ILE A 34 7.61 -4.63 4.49
CA ILE A 34 8.28 -5.81 5.04
C ILE A 34 9.79 -5.59 5.12
N ASN A 35 10.42 -5.15 4.02
CA ASN A 35 11.88 -5.10 3.93
C ASN A 35 12.49 -3.85 4.59
N LYS A 36 11.76 -2.72 4.61
CA LYS A 36 12.29 -1.44 5.13
C LYS A 36 11.78 -1.10 6.53
N ALA A 37 10.57 -1.55 6.89
CA ALA A 37 9.96 -1.27 8.19
C ALA A 37 9.85 -2.51 9.09
N GLY A 38 10.32 -3.68 8.63
CA GLY A 38 10.38 -4.91 9.43
C GLY A 38 9.01 -5.53 9.71
N LEU A 39 7.99 -5.26 8.89
CA LEU A 39 6.67 -5.85 9.09
C LEU A 39 6.67 -7.37 8.82
N PRO A 40 5.86 -8.15 9.56
CA PRO A 40 5.77 -9.59 9.37
C PRO A 40 5.16 -9.91 8.01
N LYS A 41 5.67 -10.92 7.30
CA LYS A 41 5.21 -11.29 5.93
C LYS A 41 3.68 -11.44 5.78
N LYS A 42 3.01 -11.87 6.86
CA LYS A 42 1.56 -12.16 6.89
C LYS A 42 0.70 -10.96 7.30
N PHE A 43 1.25 -9.76 7.51
CA PHE A 43 0.43 -8.59 7.84
C PHE A 43 -0.59 -8.28 6.73
N LYS A 44 -1.73 -7.72 7.13
CA LYS A 44 -2.82 -7.34 6.24
C LYS A 44 -2.55 -5.96 5.65
N ILE A 45 -2.97 -5.78 4.41
CA ILE A 45 -2.93 -4.50 3.69
C ILE A 45 -3.89 -4.60 2.50
N GLY A 46 -4.60 -3.53 2.18
CA GLY A 46 -5.58 -3.50 1.08
C GLY A 46 -5.93 -2.07 0.67
N HIS A 47 -6.60 -1.88 -0.45
CA HIS A 47 -7.05 -0.56 -0.90
C HIS A 47 -8.55 -0.35 -0.66
N ALA A 48 -8.96 0.90 -0.45
CA ALA A 48 -10.36 1.27 -0.21
C ALA A 48 -11.20 1.45 -1.49
N GLY A 49 -10.58 1.34 -2.67
CA GLY A 49 -11.25 1.37 -3.97
C GLY A 49 -10.28 0.98 -5.08
N THR A 50 -10.79 0.29 -6.10
CA THR A 50 -9.97 -0.11 -7.25
C THR A 50 -9.93 1.03 -8.26
N LEU A 51 -8.72 1.46 -8.61
CA LEU A 51 -8.46 2.22 -9.83
C LEU A 51 -8.11 1.26 -10.97
N ASP A 52 -8.67 1.52 -12.15
CA ASP A 52 -8.34 0.79 -13.38
C ASP A 52 -6.84 0.84 -13.70
N PRO A 53 -6.29 -0.15 -14.43
CA PRO A 53 -4.89 -0.13 -14.83
C PRO A 53 -4.52 1.14 -15.62
N LEU A 54 -5.45 1.68 -16.38
CA LEU A 54 -5.27 2.89 -17.19
C LEU A 54 -5.64 4.19 -16.45
N ALA A 55 -6.04 4.13 -15.18
CA ALA A 55 -6.19 5.31 -14.35
C ALA A 55 -4.88 5.61 -13.60
N SER A 56 -4.56 6.87 -13.33
CA SER A 56 -3.54 7.27 -12.36
C SER A 56 -4.16 8.13 -11.27
N GLY A 57 -3.43 8.37 -10.18
CA GLY A 57 -3.87 9.27 -9.11
C GLY A 57 -4.02 8.58 -7.76
N LEU A 58 -4.72 9.27 -6.86
CA LEU A 58 -4.79 8.91 -5.44
C LEU A 58 -5.47 7.56 -5.20
N LEU A 59 -4.73 6.62 -4.62
CA LEU A 59 -5.20 5.33 -4.11
C LEU A 59 -5.04 5.30 -2.59
N LEU A 60 -6.15 5.13 -1.86
CA LEU A 60 -6.13 4.93 -0.41
C LEU A 60 -5.82 3.48 -0.09
N VAL A 61 -4.77 3.24 0.71
CA VAL A 61 -4.33 1.92 1.16
C VAL A 61 -4.39 1.85 2.67
N CYS A 62 -5.07 0.85 3.21
CA CYS A 62 -5.18 0.59 4.64
C CYS A 62 -4.28 -0.58 5.03
N THR A 63 -3.52 -0.45 6.12
CA THR A 63 -2.78 -1.56 6.76
C THR A 63 -3.58 -2.20 7.88
#